data_AF-A0AAX7SR83-F1
#
_entry.id   AF-A0AAX7SR83-F1
#
_cell.length_a   1.000
_cell.length_b   1.000
_cell.length_c   1.000
_cell.angle_alpha   90.00
_cell.angle_beta   90.00
_cell.angle_gamma   90.00
#
_symmetry.space_group_name_H-M   'P 1'
#
loop_
_entity.id
_entity.type
_entity.pdbx_description
1 polymer ?
#
loop_
_entity_poly.entity_id
_entity_poly.type
_entity_poly.pdbx_seq_one_letter_code
_entity_poly.pdbx_strand_id
1 'polypeptide(L)'
;EGPIATDRNWKGIGISLLVIAVVLSLIGLSIVLLSKEDEIIFRSWDGDVFKINTRTNETDLLLKNTTFATFKASKFAVSPDLNFVLLGYDVKQHSFLASYLLYNLYTREVRELNPPEVSDSVLQFASWGVRGQQLVYIFENNIYYQMDVQSSSWRLTSSGEEGVVFNGISDWLYEEMVLHTQVAHWWSPDGSRLAYLTINDSLVPTMFLPRFTGSLYPRGKEYPYPKMCQINPSVRLYVVTLDGSALTTELKPPDSFEKSEFYITMVKWVTKERLSVRWVNRAQNMSILSLCDVTQDICTKKHVMTSDKWLDRQREEPVFSKDCTTLFITMPLKHGGSGTFNHITMISNQSDSQEVNMRHLTSGSWEVSQILAYDEGTNSVYMLFSLNRVSSVDPFHKECLTCSLFKSTCSYHDAVLSPTYQHVLLNCRGIACSNNTISKCFISSDSTPGGQAVSDRFSLSWDSVLVSSNDVIVAHLDGRGSGCQGQRILHEVFQRLGTVDVHDQLTALEHLVKLPYIDANRVGVYGKAYGGFLSTLLVLSHSSVLRCGIAVTPITNWRLYGSAFTEKYFGFPAREDHKYQVHLYVSGGFLGYYVPYNMFISS
;
A
#
# COMPACT_ATOMS: atom_id res chain seq x y z
N GLU A 1 -39.72 49.61 -20.01
CA GLU A 1 -39.71 48.23 -20.55
C GLU A 1 -38.28 47.92 -20.97
N GLY A 2 -37.59 46.88 -20.54
CA GLY A 2 -37.93 45.71 -19.73
C GLY A 2 -36.66 45.13 -19.06
N PRO A 3 -36.78 44.00 -18.31
CA PRO A 3 -35.66 43.40 -17.60
C PRO A 3 -34.81 42.55 -18.56
N ILE A 4 -33.48 42.72 -18.50
CA ILE A 4 -32.54 41.81 -19.17
C ILE A 4 -32.50 40.52 -18.32
N ALA A 5 -33.23 39.50 -18.78
CA ALA A 5 -33.16 38.17 -18.23
C ALA A 5 -31.79 37.57 -18.55
N THR A 6 -30.99 37.28 -17.51
CA THR A 6 -29.83 36.42 -17.63
C THR A 6 -30.32 34.99 -17.80
N ASP A 7 -30.31 34.51 -19.03
CA ASP A 7 -30.71 33.15 -19.37
C ASP A 7 -29.67 32.18 -18.76
N ARG A 8 -29.96 31.68 -17.55
CA ARG A 8 -29.10 30.70 -16.87
C ARG A 8 -29.03 29.46 -17.75
N ASN A 9 -27.81 28.97 -18.02
CA ASN A 9 -27.58 27.75 -18.79
C ASN A 9 -28.02 26.51 -17.99
N TRP A 10 -29.33 26.30 -17.90
CA TRP A 10 -29.97 25.19 -17.20
C TRP A 10 -29.57 23.82 -17.78
N LYS A 11 -29.21 23.77 -19.07
CA LYS A 11 -28.67 22.57 -19.70
C LYS A 11 -27.27 22.23 -19.18
N GLY A 12 -26.38 23.22 -19.05
CA GLY A 12 -25.06 23.05 -18.47
C GLY A 12 -25.12 22.63 -17.00
N ILE A 13 -25.99 23.27 -16.21
CA ILE A 13 -26.21 22.92 -14.80
C ILE A 13 -26.81 21.51 -14.67
N GLY A 14 -27.78 21.15 -15.52
CA GLY A 14 -28.37 19.82 -15.55
C GLY A 14 -27.36 18.72 -15.91
N ILE A 15 -26.49 18.96 -16.89
CA ILE A 15 -25.42 18.04 -17.26
C ILE A 15 -24.39 17.94 -16.13
N SER A 16 -23.97 19.05 -15.52
CA SER A 16 -23.04 19.01 -14.38
C SER A 16 -23.63 18.28 -13.18
N LEU A 17 -24.91 18.46 -12.85
CA LEU A 17 -25.56 17.73 -11.75
C LEU A 17 -25.73 16.24 -12.06
N LEU A 18 -26.01 15.88 -13.31
CA LEU A 18 -26.13 14.49 -13.73
C LEU A 18 -24.76 13.80 -13.78
N VAL A 19 -23.72 14.51 -14.22
CA VAL A 19 -22.32 14.03 -14.14
C VAL A 19 -21.89 13.93 -12.68
N ILE A 20 -22.23 14.89 -11.81
CA ILE A 20 -21.96 14.79 -10.37
C ILE A 20 -22.71 13.60 -9.76
N ALA A 21 -23.97 13.35 -10.12
CA ALA A 21 -24.73 12.20 -9.63
C ALA A 21 -24.15 10.86 -10.13
N VAL A 22 -23.71 10.79 -11.39
CA VAL A 22 -23.09 9.58 -11.97
C VAL A 22 -21.68 9.38 -11.41
N VAL A 23 -20.89 10.44 -11.22
CA VAL A 23 -19.55 10.38 -10.59
C VAL A 23 -19.66 10.05 -9.11
N LEU A 24 -20.65 10.59 -8.40
CA LEU A 24 -20.96 10.17 -7.03
C LEU A 24 -21.47 8.72 -6.97
N SER A 25 -22.14 8.20 -8.01
CA SER A 25 -22.51 6.78 -8.11
C SER A 25 -21.32 5.85 -8.40
N LEU A 26 -20.22 6.38 -8.92
CA LEU A 26 -19.03 5.62 -9.31
C LEU A 26 -17.90 5.67 -8.26
N ILE A 27 -18.01 6.51 -7.24
CA ILE A 27 -17.00 6.60 -6.16
C ILE A 27 -17.61 6.07 -4.87
N GLY A 28 -17.58 4.75 -4.74
CA GLY A 28 -17.84 4.04 -3.50
C GLY A 28 -17.06 2.74 -3.53
N LEU A 29 -15.91 2.69 -2.86
CA LEU A 29 -15.31 1.40 -2.51
C LEU A 29 -16.31 0.69 -1.58
N SER A 30 -16.98 -0.34 -2.09
CA SER A 30 -17.66 -1.33 -1.26
C SER A 30 -16.60 -1.95 -0.36
N ILE A 31 -16.58 -1.54 0.91
CA ILE A 31 -15.80 -2.21 1.93
C ILE A 31 -16.56 -3.49 2.22
N VAL A 32 -16.02 -4.61 1.77
CA VAL A 32 -16.55 -5.93 2.04
C VAL A 32 -15.69 -6.56 3.12
N LEU A 33 -16.29 -6.86 4.27
CA LEU A 33 -15.64 -7.55 5.38
C LEU A 33 -16.26 -8.95 5.46
N LEU A 34 -15.43 -9.98 5.37
CA LEU A 34 -15.84 -11.35 5.62
C LEU A 34 -15.87 -11.55 7.14
N SER A 35 -17.05 -11.79 7.70
CA SER A 35 -17.25 -11.89 9.14
C SER A 35 -17.17 -13.33 9.64
N LYS A 36 -17.85 -14.26 8.94
CA LYS A 36 -17.91 -15.69 9.25
C LYS A 36 -17.99 -16.51 7.96
N GLU A 37 -17.85 -17.83 8.07
CA GLU A 37 -17.73 -18.78 6.96
C GLU A 37 -18.75 -18.55 5.82
N ASP A 38 -19.97 -18.11 6.16
CA ASP A 38 -21.06 -17.83 5.21
C ASP A 38 -21.62 -16.39 5.29
N GLU A 39 -21.01 -15.48 6.05
CA GLU A 39 -21.55 -14.13 6.26
C GLU A 39 -20.63 -13.05 5.68
N ILE A 40 -21.19 -12.25 4.76
CA ILE A 40 -20.51 -11.14 4.11
C ILE A 40 -21.14 -9.83 4.57
N ILE A 41 -20.32 -8.92 5.09
CA ILE A 41 -20.75 -7.55 5.39
C ILE A 41 -20.31 -6.67 4.23
N PHE A 42 -21.22 -5.91 3.66
CA PHE A 42 -20.88 -4.95 2.61
C PHE A 42 -21.64 -3.64 2.79
N ARG A 43 -21.02 -2.56 2.31
CA ARG A 43 -21.68 -1.27 2.17
C ARG A 43 -22.30 -1.16 0.78
N SER A 44 -23.59 -0.85 0.72
CA SER A 44 -24.30 -0.59 -0.53
C SER A 44 -23.94 0.76 -1.13
N TRP A 45 -24.33 0.95 -2.38
CA TRP A 45 -24.18 2.22 -3.10
C TRP A 45 -24.97 3.38 -2.45
N ASP A 46 -26.11 3.08 -1.82
CA ASP A 46 -26.89 4.03 -1.01
C ASP A 46 -26.20 4.42 0.31
N GLY A 47 -25.09 3.75 0.65
CA GLY A 47 -24.30 3.99 1.85
C GLY A 47 -24.74 3.19 3.07
N ASP A 48 -25.82 2.40 2.97
CA ASP A 48 -26.29 1.47 4.00
C ASP A 48 -25.33 0.28 4.15
N VAL A 49 -25.26 -0.30 5.34
CA VAL A 49 -24.44 -1.48 5.64
C VAL A 49 -25.35 -2.68 5.80
N PHE A 50 -25.11 -3.70 4.99
CA PHE A 50 -25.86 -4.96 4.98
C PHE A 50 -24.97 -6.13 5.38
N LYS A 51 -25.61 -7.15 5.94
CA LYS A 51 -25.08 -8.50 6.13
C LYS A 51 -25.84 -9.44 5.21
N ILE A 52 -25.13 -10.22 4.40
CA ILE A 52 -25.74 -11.26 3.56
C ILE A 52 -25.21 -12.62 3.97
N ASN A 53 -26.12 -13.58 4.12
CA ASN A 53 -25.78 -14.98 4.32
C ASN A 53 -25.69 -15.68 2.96
N THR A 54 -24.53 -16.23 2.60
CA THR A 54 -24.30 -16.86 1.29
C THR A 54 -25.08 -18.16 1.10
N ARG A 55 -25.51 -18.81 2.19
CA ARG A 55 -26.23 -20.09 2.17
C ARG A 55 -27.74 -19.91 2.06
N THR A 56 -28.30 -18.99 2.85
CA THR A 56 -29.75 -18.72 2.85
C THR A 56 -30.15 -17.62 1.86
N ASN A 57 -29.19 -16.84 1.37
CA ASN A 57 -29.40 -15.63 0.57
C ASN A 57 -30.26 -14.57 1.29
N GLU A 58 -30.31 -14.63 2.61
CA GLU A 58 -30.97 -13.63 3.45
C GLU A 58 -30.07 -12.42 3.62
N THR A 59 -30.67 -11.22 3.52
CA THR A 59 -29.96 -9.94 3.65
C THR A 59 -30.55 -9.15 4.81
N ASP A 60 -29.72 -8.90 5.82
CA ASP A 60 -30.06 -8.13 7.01
C ASP A 60 -29.46 -6.72 6.92
N LEU A 61 -30.26 -5.70 7.23
CA LEU A 61 -29.77 -4.32 7.36
C LEU A 61 -29.12 -4.12 8.72
N LEU A 62 -27.80 -3.86 8.76
CA LEU A 62 -27.07 -3.58 10.00
C LEU A 62 -27.13 -2.10 10.36
N LEU A 63 -26.80 -1.20 9.42
CA LEU A 63 -26.70 0.22 9.71
C LEU A 63 -27.17 1.07 8.53
N LYS A 64 -28.00 2.07 8.80
CA LYS A 64 -28.48 3.01 7.77
C LYS A 64 -27.47 4.13 7.53
N ASN A 65 -27.39 4.61 6.29
CA ASN A 65 -26.60 5.76 5.88
C ASN A 65 -26.97 7.03 6.68
N THR A 66 -28.24 7.15 7.10
CA THR A 66 -28.70 8.23 7.98
C THR A 66 -27.90 8.30 9.28
N THR A 67 -27.49 7.15 9.84
CA THR A 67 -26.69 7.12 11.08
C THR A 67 -25.31 7.71 10.86
N PHE A 68 -24.68 7.43 9.72
CA PHE A 68 -23.41 8.05 9.35
C PHE A 68 -23.53 9.56 9.20
N ALA A 69 -24.63 10.03 8.59
CA ALA A 69 -24.90 11.46 8.46
C ALA A 69 -25.14 12.13 9.82
N THR A 70 -25.91 11.50 10.73
CA THR A 70 -26.19 12.01 12.07
C THR A 70 -24.90 12.24 12.87
N PHE A 71 -23.98 11.28 12.85
CA PHE A 71 -22.73 11.34 13.61
C PHE A 71 -21.55 11.89 12.80
N LYS A 72 -21.78 12.31 11.54
CA LYS A 72 -20.73 12.72 10.59
C LYS A 72 -19.57 11.71 10.53
N ALA A 73 -19.92 10.42 10.64
CA ALA A 73 -18.95 9.34 10.65
C ALA A 73 -18.44 9.08 9.24
N SER A 74 -17.11 9.06 9.08
CA SER A 74 -16.44 8.83 7.79
C SER A 74 -15.79 7.45 7.70
N LYS A 75 -15.47 6.84 8.85
CA LYS A 75 -14.93 5.49 8.98
C LYS A 75 -15.86 4.63 9.81
N PHE A 76 -15.90 3.33 9.52
CA PHE A 76 -16.58 2.37 10.38
C PHE A 76 -15.92 1.00 10.37
N ALA A 77 -16.16 0.24 11.42
CA ALA A 77 -15.83 -1.18 11.51
C ALA A 77 -16.89 -1.91 12.36
N VAL A 78 -17.29 -3.10 11.95
CA VAL A 78 -18.28 -3.91 12.68
C VAL A 78 -17.55 -4.89 13.60
N SER A 79 -18.05 -5.11 14.82
CA SER A 79 -17.45 -6.05 15.77
C SER A 79 -17.56 -7.50 15.27
N PRO A 80 -16.62 -8.39 15.62
CA PRO A 80 -16.67 -9.80 15.23
C PRO A 80 -17.95 -10.54 15.64
N ASP A 81 -18.56 -10.14 16.76
CA ASP A 81 -19.82 -10.70 17.24
C ASP A 81 -21.08 -10.06 16.63
N LEU A 82 -20.92 -9.06 15.75
CA LEU A 82 -21.99 -8.34 15.05
C LEU A 82 -22.95 -7.57 15.98
N ASN A 83 -22.52 -7.23 17.19
CA ASN A 83 -23.36 -6.52 18.16
C ASN A 83 -23.08 -5.00 18.18
N PHE A 84 -21.90 -4.58 17.73
CA PHE A 84 -21.45 -3.19 17.78
C PHE A 84 -20.84 -2.71 16.46
N VAL A 85 -20.92 -1.40 16.24
CA VAL A 85 -20.21 -0.70 15.16
C VAL A 85 -19.35 0.39 15.78
N LEU A 86 -18.06 0.39 15.43
CA LEU A 86 -17.12 1.45 15.73
C LEU A 86 -17.24 2.51 14.63
N LEU A 87 -17.52 3.75 14.99
CA LEU A 87 -17.69 4.87 14.06
C LEU A 87 -16.60 5.93 14.31
N GLY A 88 -15.82 6.25 13.28
CA GLY A 88 -14.79 7.30 13.34
C GLY A 88 -15.31 8.61 12.73
N TYR A 89 -15.29 9.70 13.50
CA TYR A 89 -15.70 11.05 13.10
C TYR A 89 -14.61 12.09 13.42
N ASP A 90 -14.79 13.33 12.92
CA ASP A 90 -13.78 14.41 12.98
C ASP A 90 -12.38 13.96 12.55
N VAL A 91 -12.33 13.14 11.49
CA VAL A 91 -11.07 12.65 10.92
C VAL A 91 -10.29 13.85 10.39
N LYS A 92 -9.14 14.13 11.00
CA LYS A 92 -8.30 15.26 10.61
C LYS A 92 -7.75 15.04 9.21
N GLN A 93 -7.92 16.03 8.33
CA GLN A 93 -7.45 15.95 6.95
C GLN A 93 -5.92 15.74 6.93
N HIS A 94 -5.45 14.69 6.24
CA HIS A 94 -4.03 14.28 6.22
C HIS A 94 -3.44 13.83 7.57
N SER A 95 -4.29 13.36 8.50
CA SER A 95 -3.87 12.67 9.72
C SER A 95 -4.86 11.55 10.05
N PHE A 96 -4.39 10.51 10.74
CA PHE A 96 -5.26 9.40 11.14
C PHE A 96 -5.99 9.64 12.46
N LEU A 97 -5.74 10.79 13.08
CA LEU A 97 -6.42 11.27 14.26
C LEU A 97 -7.92 11.39 14.00
N ALA A 98 -8.70 10.72 14.84
CA ALA A 98 -10.15 10.74 14.79
C ALA A 98 -10.72 10.52 16.19
N SER A 99 -11.94 11.00 16.41
CA SER A 99 -12.74 10.62 17.57
C SER A 99 -13.62 9.43 17.21
N TYR A 100 -13.88 8.56 18.18
CA TYR A 100 -14.53 7.27 17.94
C TYR A 100 -15.76 7.09 18.82
N LEU A 101 -16.82 6.53 18.22
CA LEU A 101 -18.06 6.17 18.89
C LEU A 101 -18.32 4.67 18.76
N LEU A 102 -18.85 4.07 19.81
CA LEU A 102 -19.35 2.71 19.84
C LEU A 102 -20.87 2.75 19.73
N TYR A 103 -21.41 2.25 18.62
CA TYR A 103 -22.83 2.17 18.33
C TYR A 103 -23.33 0.74 18.57
N ASN A 104 -24.30 0.56 19.46
CA ASN A 104 -24.94 -0.73 19.70
C ASN A 104 -26.03 -1.00 18.65
N LEU A 105 -25.94 -2.13 17.95
CA LEU A 105 -26.86 -2.46 16.86
C LEU A 105 -28.30 -2.78 17.32
N TYR A 106 -28.48 -3.25 18.55
CA TYR A 106 -29.80 -3.60 19.10
C TYR A 106 -30.45 -2.44 19.85
N THR A 107 -29.74 -1.87 20.82
CA THR A 107 -30.29 -0.80 21.68
C THR A 107 -30.26 0.56 20.99
N ARG A 108 -29.44 0.72 19.94
CA ARG A 108 -29.15 1.99 19.25
C ARG A 108 -28.52 3.05 20.16
N GLU A 109 -28.01 2.63 21.30
CA GLU A 109 -27.24 3.48 22.19
C GLU A 109 -25.85 3.74 21.62
N VAL A 110 -25.32 4.92 21.92
CA VAL A 110 -24.00 5.36 21.49
C VAL A 110 -23.16 5.73 22.70
N ARG A 111 -21.93 5.24 22.74
CA ARG A 111 -20.92 5.62 23.74
C ARG A 111 -19.68 6.16 23.05
N GLU A 112 -19.05 7.13 23.67
CA GLU A 112 -17.73 7.60 23.23
C GLU A 112 -16.65 6.61 23.66
N LEU A 113 -15.70 6.35 22.77
CA LEU A 113 -14.50 5.59 23.08
C LEU A 113 -13.43 6.57 23.57
N ASN A 114 -13.21 6.59 24.88
CA ASN A 114 -12.23 7.45 25.51
C ASN A 114 -11.22 6.65 26.36
N PRO A 115 -9.95 7.10 26.47
CA PRO A 115 -9.02 6.61 27.47
C PRO A 115 -9.56 6.80 28.90
N PRO A 116 -9.09 5.99 29.86
CA PRO A 116 -9.39 6.23 31.27
C PRO A 116 -9.03 7.66 31.66
N GLU A 117 -9.91 8.32 32.43
CA GLU A 117 -9.70 9.68 32.97
C GLU A 117 -9.69 10.82 31.93
N VAL A 118 -9.91 10.52 30.64
CA VAL A 118 -9.96 11.52 29.56
C VAL A 118 -11.39 11.58 29.00
N SER A 119 -11.89 12.77 28.72
CA SER A 119 -13.15 13.00 27.99
C SER A 119 -12.88 13.69 26.66
N ASP A 120 -13.77 13.53 25.67
CA ASP A 120 -13.66 14.15 24.35
C ASP A 120 -12.32 13.88 23.65
N SER A 121 -11.84 12.65 23.72
CA SER A 121 -10.50 12.30 23.26
C SER A 121 -10.40 12.21 21.73
N VAL A 122 -9.18 12.45 21.24
CA VAL A 122 -8.80 12.20 19.85
C VAL A 122 -7.80 11.05 19.83
N LEU A 123 -8.15 9.96 19.16
CA LEU A 123 -7.36 8.74 19.13
C LEU A 123 -6.55 8.67 17.84
N GLN A 124 -5.36 8.08 17.91
CA GLN A 124 -4.49 7.87 16.75
C GLN A 124 -4.96 6.70 15.88
N PHE A 125 -5.59 5.72 16.52
CA PHE A 125 -6.10 4.53 15.87
C PHE A 125 -7.12 3.86 16.79
N ALA A 126 -8.14 3.23 16.21
CA ALA A 126 -8.99 2.28 16.91
C ALA A 126 -9.50 1.20 15.95
N SER A 127 -9.53 -0.05 16.41
CA SER A 127 -10.10 -1.16 15.66
C SER A 127 -10.60 -2.26 16.58
N TRP A 128 -11.52 -3.07 16.07
CA TRP A 128 -11.89 -4.33 16.70
C TRP A 128 -10.76 -5.34 16.59
N GLY A 129 -10.67 -6.25 17.54
CA GLY A 129 -9.87 -7.46 17.41
C GLY A 129 -10.62 -8.57 16.68
N VAL A 130 -10.21 -9.81 16.93
CA VAL A 130 -10.67 -10.99 16.18
C VAL A 130 -11.83 -11.71 16.87
N ARG A 131 -11.91 -11.64 18.20
CA ARG A 131 -12.89 -12.39 19.00
C ARG A 131 -13.84 -11.47 19.76
N GLY A 132 -15.14 -11.79 19.71
CA GLY A 132 -16.16 -11.15 20.53
C GLY A 132 -16.25 -9.65 20.29
N GLN A 133 -16.09 -8.87 21.35
CA GLN A 133 -16.14 -7.39 21.36
C GLN A 133 -14.79 -6.77 21.74
N GLN A 134 -13.72 -7.56 21.63
CA GLN A 134 -12.40 -7.08 22.00
C GLN A 134 -11.99 -5.94 21.05
N LEU A 135 -11.36 -4.90 21.57
CA LEU A 135 -10.92 -3.76 20.78
C LEU A 135 -9.60 -3.21 21.29
N VAL A 136 -8.85 -2.59 20.38
CA VAL A 136 -7.64 -1.86 20.71
C VAL A 136 -7.76 -0.43 20.20
N TYR A 137 -7.20 0.51 20.94
CA TYR A 137 -7.03 1.88 20.48
C TYR A 137 -5.69 2.44 20.95
N ILE A 138 -5.21 3.45 20.24
CA ILE A 138 -3.90 4.04 20.49
C ILE A 138 -4.07 5.52 20.83
N PHE A 139 -3.48 5.90 21.97
CA PHE A 139 -3.54 7.24 22.53
C PHE A 139 -2.16 7.59 23.10
N GLU A 140 -1.64 8.78 22.79
CA GLU A 140 -0.29 9.23 23.19
C GLU A 140 0.79 8.18 22.89
N ASN A 141 0.74 7.58 21.70
CA ASN A 141 1.63 6.50 21.25
C ASN A 141 1.63 5.24 22.14
N ASN A 142 0.60 5.05 22.97
CA ASN A 142 0.44 3.89 23.83
C ASN A 142 -0.78 3.05 23.41
N ILE A 143 -0.63 1.73 23.51
CA ILE A 143 -1.67 0.77 23.14
C ILE A 143 -2.59 0.54 24.35
N TYR A 144 -3.89 0.72 24.14
CA TYR A 144 -4.93 0.42 25.12
C TYR A 144 -5.84 -0.68 24.58
N TYR A 145 -6.22 -1.61 25.45
CA TYR A 145 -7.04 -2.77 25.12
C TYR A 145 -8.30 -2.80 25.98
N GLN A 146 -9.44 -3.16 25.38
CA GLN A 146 -10.64 -3.54 26.12
C GLN A 146 -11.06 -4.96 25.71
N MET A 147 -11.35 -5.81 26.70
CA MET A 147 -11.83 -7.17 26.47
C MET A 147 -13.24 -7.19 25.86
N ASP A 148 -14.10 -6.27 26.31
CA ASP A 148 -15.43 -6.00 25.78
C ASP A 148 -15.78 -4.51 25.99
N VAL A 149 -16.89 -4.06 25.42
CA VAL A 149 -17.34 -2.66 25.45
C VAL A 149 -17.69 -2.15 26.86
N GLN A 150 -17.91 -3.05 27.84
CA GLN A 150 -18.24 -2.67 29.22
C GLN A 150 -16.99 -2.64 30.12
N SER A 151 -15.95 -3.36 29.75
CA SER A 151 -14.71 -3.47 30.49
C SER A 151 -13.91 -2.17 30.46
N SER A 152 -13.23 -1.86 31.56
CA SER A 152 -12.27 -0.76 31.62
C SER A 152 -11.08 -1.02 30.70
N SER A 153 -10.54 0.04 30.09
CA SER A 153 -9.36 -0.08 29.23
C SER A 153 -8.09 -0.40 30.01
N TRP A 154 -7.31 -1.35 29.50
CA TRP A 154 -6.00 -1.72 30.01
C TRP A 154 -4.92 -1.10 29.14
N ARG A 155 -4.01 -0.34 29.76
CA ARG A 155 -2.85 0.23 29.07
C ARG A 155 -1.76 -0.84 28.95
N LEU A 156 -1.53 -1.34 27.73
CA LEU A 156 -0.56 -2.41 27.44
C LEU A 156 0.88 -1.88 27.35
N THR A 157 1.07 -0.62 26.95
CA THR A 157 2.39 0.00 26.85
C THR A 157 2.43 1.33 27.60
N SER A 158 3.59 1.67 28.16
CA SER A 158 3.83 2.97 28.81
C SER A 158 5.06 3.70 28.29
N SER A 159 5.72 3.16 27.25
CA SER A 159 6.92 3.72 26.62
C SER A 159 6.61 4.75 25.55
N GLY A 160 5.34 4.94 25.18
CA GLY A 160 4.94 5.86 24.13
C GLY A 160 5.29 7.31 24.47
N GLU A 161 5.88 8.00 23.51
CA GLU A 161 6.26 9.41 23.59
C GLU A 161 5.92 10.07 22.26
N GLU A 162 5.11 11.14 22.29
CA GLU A 162 4.61 11.78 21.07
C GLU A 162 5.74 12.27 20.16
N GLY A 163 5.73 11.80 18.92
CA GLY A 163 6.74 12.18 17.92
C GLY A 163 8.11 11.53 18.10
N VAL A 164 8.29 10.62 19.07
CA VAL A 164 9.59 10.01 19.39
C VAL A 164 9.50 8.49 19.50
N VAL A 165 8.57 7.94 20.29
CA VAL A 165 8.42 6.50 20.47
C VAL A 165 6.99 6.11 20.15
N PHE A 166 6.82 5.23 19.17
CA PHE A 166 5.53 4.77 18.64
C PHE A 166 5.32 3.29 18.98
N ASN A 167 4.20 2.94 19.60
CA ASN A 167 3.82 1.54 19.88
C ASN A 167 2.58 1.15 19.09
N GLY A 168 2.67 0.11 18.26
CA GLY A 168 1.55 -0.44 17.50
C GLY A 168 1.08 0.42 16.33
N ILE A 169 1.68 1.60 16.11
CA ILE A 169 1.51 2.44 14.93
C ILE A 169 2.87 2.77 14.31
N SER A 170 2.86 3.04 13.02
CA SER A 170 4.06 3.41 12.27
C SER A 170 4.46 4.88 12.49
N ASP A 171 5.76 5.13 12.46
CA ASP A 171 6.32 6.47 12.19
C ASP A 171 6.23 6.78 10.69
N TRP A 172 6.70 7.96 10.28
CA TRP A 172 6.67 8.36 8.87
C TRP A 172 7.46 7.41 7.95
N LEU A 173 8.64 6.95 8.35
CA LEU A 173 9.45 6.06 7.53
C LEU A 173 8.76 4.71 7.35
N TYR A 174 8.25 4.12 8.44
CA TYR A 174 7.57 2.84 8.35
C TYR A 174 6.25 2.94 7.58
N GLU A 175 5.49 4.01 7.79
CA GLU A 175 4.21 4.20 7.12
C GLU A 175 4.40 4.37 5.61
N GLU A 176 5.28 5.25 5.16
CA GLU A 176 5.37 5.60 3.74
C GLU A 176 6.28 4.67 2.93
N MET A 177 7.30 4.08 3.55
CA MET A 177 8.40 3.42 2.81
C MET A 177 8.60 1.94 3.15
N VAL A 178 8.29 1.50 4.37
CA VAL A 178 8.56 0.12 4.81
C VAL A 178 7.30 -0.74 4.76
N LEU A 179 6.26 -0.38 5.54
CA LEU A 179 5.03 -1.14 5.71
C LEU A 179 3.88 -0.70 4.81
N HIS A 180 3.83 0.58 4.36
CA HIS A 180 2.70 1.13 3.59
C HIS A 180 1.35 1.05 4.31
N THR A 181 1.40 1.09 5.64
CA THR A 181 0.23 1.12 6.52
C THR A 181 0.61 1.82 7.82
N GLN A 182 -0.35 2.48 8.44
CA GLN A 182 -0.21 3.05 9.77
C GLN A 182 -0.20 1.96 10.85
N VAL A 183 -0.80 0.80 10.56
CA VAL A 183 -0.98 -0.28 11.54
C VAL A 183 0.32 -1.07 11.67
N ALA A 184 0.91 -1.03 12.87
CA ALA A 184 2.10 -1.79 13.22
C ALA A 184 1.82 -2.78 14.37
N HIS A 185 0.59 -3.32 14.41
CA HIS A 185 0.19 -4.38 15.34
C HIS A 185 -0.67 -5.43 14.62
N TRP A 186 -0.61 -6.67 15.12
CA TRP A 186 -1.24 -7.84 14.52
C TRP A 186 -1.81 -8.75 15.60
N TRP A 187 -3.10 -9.06 15.48
CA TRP A 187 -3.81 -9.98 16.37
C TRP A 187 -3.49 -11.43 16.03
N SER A 188 -3.32 -12.27 17.06
CA SER A 188 -3.32 -13.72 16.86
C SER A 188 -4.68 -14.20 16.32
N PRO A 189 -4.73 -15.32 15.57
CA PRO A 189 -5.97 -15.79 14.96
C PRO A 189 -7.10 -16.10 15.94
N ASP A 190 -6.77 -16.39 17.20
CA ASP A 190 -7.72 -16.63 18.29
C ASP A 190 -8.01 -15.39 19.15
N GLY A 191 -7.30 -14.29 18.90
CA GLY A 191 -7.41 -13.04 19.65
C GLY A 191 -6.75 -13.04 21.03
N SER A 192 -6.01 -14.09 21.41
CA SER A 192 -5.39 -14.21 22.75
C SER A 192 -4.09 -13.42 22.90
N ARG A 193 -3.44 -13.03 21.79
CA ARG A 193 -2.17 -12.32 21.78
C ARG A 193 -2.18 -11.18 20.78
N LEU A 194 -1.38 -10.15 21.05
CA LEU A 194 -1.16 -9.02 20.17
C LEU A 194 0.35 -8.85 19.93
N ALA A 195 0.78 -8.99 18.68
CA ALA A 195 2.11 -8.61 18.26
C ALA A 195 2.12 -7.13 17.89
N TYR A 196 3.15 -6.36 18.25
CA TYR A 196 3.25 -4.95 17.88
C TYR A 196 4.70 -4.51 17.75
N LEU A 197 4.94 -3.51 16.90
CA LEU A 197 6.23 -2.84 16.82
C LEU A 197 6.30 -1.70 17.83
N THR A 198 7.46 -1.58 18.46
CA THR A 198 7.92 -0.34 19.08
C THR A 198 8.97 0.28 18.16
N ILE A 199 8.66 1.46 17.63
CA ILE A 199 9.53 2.24 16.76
C ILE A 199 10.06 3.42 17.58
N ASN A 200 11.38 3.57 17.64
CA ASN A 200 12.04 4.61 18.41
C ASN A 200 12.88 5.52 17.49
N ASP A 201 12.43 6.77 17.41
CA ASP A 201 12.99 7.87 16.63
C ASP A 201 13.86 8.84 17.46
N SER A 202 14.23 8.53 18.71
CA SER A 202 14.98 9.46 19.58
C SER A 202 16.29 9.97 18.99
N LEU A 203 16.91 9.22 18.07
CA LEU A 203 18.15 9.59 17.38
C LEU A 203 17.94 10.05 15.93
N VAL A 204 16.70 10.02 15.45
CA VAL A 204 16.36 10.34 14.07
C VAL A 204 16.25 11.86 13.90
N PRO A 205 16.93 12.47 12.92
CA PRO A 205 16.80 13.90 12.66
C PRO A 205 15.37 14.30 12.34
N THR A 206 14.94 15.46 12.83
CA THR A 206 13.60 16.00 12.57
C THR A 206 13.57 16.93 11.36
N MET A 207 12.40 16.99 10.71
CA MET A 207 12.07 17.95 9.66
C MET A 207 10.96 18.88 10.15
N PHE A 208 11.10 20.18 9.88
CA PHE A 208 10.08 21.18 10.21
C PHE A 208 9.14 21.41 9.02
N LEU A 209 7.84 21.22 9.25
CA LEU A 209 6.77 21.59 8.32
C LEU A 209 6.19 22.95 8.72
N PRO A 210 6.46 24.02 7.96
CA PRO A 210 5.91 25.33 8.26
C PRO A 210 4.40 25.34 8.01
N ARG A 211 3.66 26.00 8.91
CA ARG A 211 2.24 26.29 8.74
C ARG A 211 2.07 27.80 8.68
N PHE A 212 1.41 28.29 7.64
CA PHE A 212 1.17 29.73 7.43
C PHE A 212 -0.30 30.14 7.65
N THR A 213 -1.17 29.18 7.95
CA THR A 213 -2.61 29.37 8.16
C THR A 213 -3.02 28.89 9.56
N GLY A 214 -4.18 29.34 10.05
CA GLY A 214 -4.71 28.95 11.36
C GLY A 214 -4.76 30.13 12.33
N SER A 215 -4.10 30.01 13.48
CA SER A 215 -4.07 31.02 14.55
C SER A 215 -3.29 32.28 14.15
N LEU A 216 -3.45 33.38 14.93
CA LEU A 216 -2.72 34.64 14.77
C LEU A 216 -1.19 34.45 14.70
N TYR A 217 -0.68 33.49 15.48
CA TYR A 217 0.69 32.99 15.39
C TYR A 217 0.64 31.51 15.00
N PRO A 218 0.73 31.19 13.69
CA PRO A 218 0.77 29.81 13.23
C PRO A 218 2.01 29.10 13.76
N ARG A 219 1.83 27.87 14.26
CA ARG A 219 2.94 26.99 14.65
C ARG A 219 3.07 25.86 13.63
N GLY A 220 4.29 25.65 13.15
CA GLY A 220 4.63 24.49 12.32
C GLY A 220 4.67 23.20 13.16
N LYS A 221 4.93 22.08 12.47
CA LYS A 221 5.06 20.76 13.09
C LYS A 221 6.44 20.19 12.78
N GLU A 222 7.14 19.74 13.79
CA GLU A 222 8.35 18.92 13.63
C GLU A 222 7.98 17.45 13.66
N TYR A 223 8.67 16.64 12.86
CA TYR A 223 8.51 15.18 12.87
C TYR A 223 9.81 14.49 12.46
N PRO A 224 10.09 13.27 12.97
CA PRO A 224 11.24 12.49 12.55
C PRO A 224 11.20 12.18 11.05
N TYR A 225 12.29 12.47 10.35
CA TYR A 225 12.41 12.23 8.91
C TYR A 225 13.87 11.89 8.56
N PRO A 226 14.22 10.60 8.47
CA PRO A 226 15.56 10.20 8.08
C PRO A 226 15.75 10.39 6.58
N LYS A 227 16.48 11.45 6.22
CA LYS A 227 17.01 11.60 4.87
C LYS A 227 18.02 10.51 4.56
N MET A 228 18.36 10.38 3.28
CA MET A 228 19.45 9.52 2.84
C MET A 228 20.70 9.63 3.74
N CYS A 229 21.26 8.48 4.11
CA CYS A 229 22.46 8.34 4.95
C CYS A 229 22.34 8.90 6.38
N GLN A 230 21.14 9.28 6.83
CA GLN A 230 20.91 9.66 8.22
C GLN A 230 20.61 8.44 9.10
N ILE A 231 20.59 8.65 10.41
CA ILE A 231 20.21 7.62 11.38
C ILE A 231 18.73 7.26 11.16
N ASN A 232 18.44 5.96 11.05
CA ASN A 232 17.08 5.45 10.92
C ASN A 232 16.46 5.12 12.29
N PRO A 233 15.11 5.01 12.36
CA PRO A 233 14.44 4.51 13.55
C PRO A 233 14.98 3.14 13.96
N SER A 234 15.14 2.95 15.26
CA SER A 234 15.35 1.61 15.82
C SER A 234 14.00 0.94 16.04
N VAL A 235 13.88 -0.34 15.65
CA VAL A 235 12.64 -1.09 15.73
C VAL A 235 12.81 -2.32 16.63
N ARG A 236 11.78 -2.62 17.42
CA ARG A 236 11.67 -3.86 18.19
C ARG A 236 10.27 -4.45 18.03
N LEU A 237 10.18 -5.77 18.04
CA LEU A 237 8.93 -6.51 17.92
C LEU A 237 8.60 -7.16 19.27
N TYR A 238 7.44 -6.83 19.80
CA TYR A 238 6.92 -7.37 21.05
C TYR A 238 5.66 -8.18 20.81
N VAL A 239 5.41 -9.16 21.69
CA VAL A 239 4.15 -9.88 21.75
C VAL A 239 3.63 -9.84 23.18
N VAL A 240 2.40 -9.36 23.35
CA VAL A 240 1.72 -9.32 24.65
C VAL A 240 0.58 -10.33 24.70
N THR A 241 0.44 -11.01 25.83
CA THR A 241 -0.66 -11.95 26.10
C THR A 241 -1.84 -11.22 26.75
N LEU A 242 -3.05 -11.44 26.24
CA LEU A 242 -4.28 -10.73 26.61
C LEU A 242 -5.17 -11.53 27.57
N ASP A 243 -4.56 -12.29 28.47
CA ASP A 243 -5.24 -13.12 29.48
C ASP A 243 -5.35 -12.43 30.86
N GLY A 244 -4.94 -11.15 30.95
CA GLY A 244 -4.86 -10.39 32.19
C GLY A 244 -3.49 -10.42 32.87
N SER A 245 -2.56 -11.29 32.43
CA SER A 245 -1.18 -11.28 32.93
C SER A 245 -0.35 -10.12 32.36
N ALA A 246 -0.73 -9.63 31.17
CA ALA A 246 -0.01 -8.64 30.38
C ALA A 246 1.49 -9.00 30.14
N LEU A 247 1.82 -10.30 30.16
CA LEU A 247 3.17 -10.77 29.90
C LEU A 247 3.57 -10.36 28.47
N THR A 248 4.67 -9.61 28.38
CA THR A 248 5.20 -9.07 27.13
C THR A 248 6.58 -9.67 26.85
N THR A 249 6.74 -10.29 25.69
CA THR A 249 7.99 -10.90 25.22
C THR A 249 8.55 -10.11 24.05
N GLU A 250 9.86 -9.83 24.05
CA GLU A 250 10.57 -9.30 22.87
C GLU A 250 11.01 -10.44 21.94
N LEU A 251 10.59 -10.39 20.68
CA LEU A 251 11.07 -11.32 19.66
C LEU A 251 12.36 -10.78 19.05
N LYS A 252 13.48 -11.43 19.37
CA LYS A 252 14.81 -11.00 18.93
C LYS A 252 15.02 -11.18 17.41
N PRO A 253 15.76 -10.27 16.76
CA PRO A 253 16.19 -10.47 15.38
C PRO A 253 17.17 -11.67 15.26
N PRO A 254 17.37 -12.22 14.05
CA PRO A 254 18.43 -13.19 13.80
C PRO A 254 19.81 -12.65 14.18
N ASP A 255 20.72 -13.50 14.66
CA ASP A 255 22.06 -13.12 15.12
C ASP A 255 22.86 -12.27 14.11
N SER A 256 22.67 -12.53 12.81
CA SER A 256 23.33 -11.76 11.74
C SER A 256 22.89 -10.30 11.68
N PHE A 257 21.72 -9.96 12.24
CA PHE A 257 21.16 -8.62 12.26
C PHE A 257 21.19 -7.94 13.62
N GLU A 258 21.53 -8.63 14.70
CA GLU A 258 21.49 -8.11 16.08
C GLU A 258 22.33 -6.83 16.26
N LYS A 259 23.46 -6.71 15.54
CA LYS A 259 24.38 -5.55 15.61
C LYS A 259 24.33 -4.65 14.39
N SER A 260 23.35 -4.82 13.50
CA SER A 260 23.25 -4.08 12.25
C SER A 260 21.93 -3.32 12.16
N GLU A 261 21.86 -2.31 11.31
CA GLU A 261 20.59 -1.67 10.99
C GLU A 261 19.74 -2.56 10.08
N PHE A 262 18.48 -2.75 10.47
CA PHE A 262 17.50 -3.55 9.75
C PHE A 262 16.11 -2.90 9.81
N TYR A 263 15.24 -3.36 8.92
CA TYR A 263 13.82 -3.08 8.90
C TYR A 263 13.05 -4.38 9.16
N ILE A 264 11.87 -4.24 9.76
CA ILE A 264 10.86 -5.30 9.82
C ILE A 264 9.81 -4.95 8.78
N THR A 265 9.73 -5.75 7.72
CA THR A 265 8.91 -5.41 6.53
C THR A 265 7.61 -6.20 6.45
N MET A 266 7.50 -7.29 7.19
CA MET A 266 6.30 -8.12 7.23
C MET A 266 6.25 -8.89 8.55
N VAL A 267 5.09 -8.88 9.19
CA VAL A 267 4.77 -9.68 10.38
C VAL A 267 3.41 -10.31 10.14
N LYS A 268 3.31 -11.63 10.34
CA LYS A 268 2.07 -12.37 10.13
C LYS A 268 1.96 -13.54 11.09
N TRP A 269 0.81 -13.69 11.73
CA TRP A 269 0.52 -14.90 12.50
C TRP A 269 0.27 -16.09 11.59
N VAL A 270 0.93 -17.20 11.89
CA VAL A 270 0.75 -18.48 11.20
C VAL A 270 -0.19 -19.38 11.99
N THR A 271 0.01 -19.42 13.31
CA THR A 271 -0.87 -20.07 14.28
C THR A 271 -1.12 -19.12 15.44
N LYS A 272 -1.86 -19.54 16.47
CA LYS A 272 -2.00 -18.76 17.71
C LYS A 272 -0.71 -18.59 18.53
N GLU A 273 0.31 -19.40 18.25
CA GLU A 273 1.58 -19.45 19.00
C GLU A 273 2.79 -19.12 18.13
N ARG A 274 2.66 -19.22 16.79
CA ARG A 274 3.76 -18.99 15.85
C ARG A 274 3.53 -17.78 14.98
N LEU A 275 4.54 -16.92 14.93
CA LEU A 275 4.57 -15.66 14.19
C LEU A 275 5.68 -15.71 13.13
N SER A 276 5.34 -15.41 11.88
CA SER A 276 6.33 -15.22 10.81
C SER A 276 6.76 -13.76 10.73
N VAL A 277 8.06 -13.51 10.68
CA VAL A 277 8.65 -12.17 10.66
C VAL A 277 9.70 -12.09 9.56
N ARG A 278 9.61 -11.06 8.71
CA ARG A 278 10.62 -10.77 7.69
C ARG A 278 11.50 -9.60 8.11
N TRP A 279 12.78 -9.91 8.28
CA TRP A 279 13.85 -8.97 8.60
C TRP A 279 14.59 -8.62 7.32
N VAL A 280 14.87 -7.34 7.07
CA VAL A 280 15.58 -6.87 5.88
C VAL A 280 16.68 -5.94 6.32
N ASN A 281 17.91 -6.12 5.83
CA ASN A 281 19.00 -5.20 6.17
C ASN A 281 18.75 -3.79 5.60
N ARG A 282 19.41 -2.76 6.15
CA ARG A 282 19.27 -1.38 5.67
C ARG A 282 19.49 -1.21 4.16
N ALA A 283 20.47 -1.92 3.61
CA ALA A 283 20.78 -1.91 2.18
C ALA A 283 19.71 -2.59 1.30
N GLN A 284 18.73 -3.28 1.91
CA GLN A 284 17.61 -3.95 1.24
C GLN A 284 18.03 -4.99 0.21
N ASN A 285 19.19 -5.60 0.39
CA ASN A 285 19.73 -6.62 -0.51
C ASN A 285 19.81 -8.02 0.13
N MET A 286 19.49 -8.11 1.43
CA MET A 286 19.39 -9.36 2.17
C MET A 286 18.13 -9.37 3.04
N SER A 287 17.36 -10.45 2.96
CA SER A 287 16.19 -10.66 3.82
C SER A 287 16.24 -12.04 4.46
N ILE A 288 15.76 -12.11 5.70
CA ILE A 288 15.64 -13.33 6.47
C ILE A 288 14.18 -13.45 6.87
N LEU A 289 13.55 -14.56 6.49
CA LEU A 289 12.23 -14.95 6.97
C LEU A 289 12.41 -15.89 8.16
N SER A 290 11.91 -15.47 9.31
CA SER A 290 11.92 -16.26 10.55
C SER A 290 10.51 -16.72 10.91
N LEU A 291 10.44 -17.86 11.60
CA LEU A 291 9.25 -18.34 12.28
C LEU A 291 9.56 -18.40 13.78
N CYS A 292 8.90 -17.53 14.54
CA CYS A 292 9.07 -17.36 15.97
C CYS A 292 7.97 -18.07 16.74
N ASP A 293 8.35 -18.91 17.69
CA ASP A 293 7.46 -19.52 18.67
C ASP A 293 7.39 -18.62 19.91
N VAL A 294 6.24 -18.02 20.15
CA VAL A 294 6.02 -17.05 21.23
C VAL A 294 5.97 -17.73 22.60
N THR A 295 5.78 -19.06 22.67
CA THR A 295 5.76 -19.78 23.96
C THR A 295 7.14 -20.16 24.44
N GLN A 296 8.10 -20.29 23.51
CA GLN A 296 9.48 -20.70 23.78
C GLN A 296 10.46 -19.54 23.65
N ASP A 297 10.01 -18.38 23.18
CA ASP A 297 10.82 -17.21 22.85
C ASP A 297 11.95 -17.52 21.83
N ILE A 298 11.71 -18.47 20.94
CA ILE A 298 12.69 -18.93 19.94
C ILE A 298 12.24 -18.55 18.53
N CYS A 299 13.11 -17.83 17.82
CA CYS A 299 12.95 -17.53 16.39
C CYS A 299 13.84 -18.44 15.52
N THR A 300 13.21 -19.27 14.69
CA THR A 300 13.92 -20.15 13.75
C THR A 300 13.98 -19.51 12.36
N LYS A 301 15.16 -19.51 11.74
CA LYS A 301 15.36 -19.04 10.37
C LYS A 301 14.76 -20.06 9.39
N LYS A 302 13.81 -19.62 8.54
CA LYS A 302 13.16 -20.48 7.53
C LYS A 302 13.66 -20.26 6.12
N HIS A 303 13.95 -19.02 5.74
CA HIS A 303 14.41 -18.71 4.40
C HIS A 303 15.29 -17.46 4.38
N VAL A 304 16.26 -17.43 3.47
CA VAL A 304 17.15 -16.28 3.23
C VAL A 304 17.11 -15.95 1.75
N MET A 305 16.89 -14.68 1.43
CA MET A 305 17.02 -14.17 0.07
C MET A 305 18.12 -13.12 0.01
N THR A 306 18.90 -13.16 -1.05
CA THR A 306 19.91 -12.14 -1.37
C THR A 306 19.71 -11.65 -2.81
N SER A 307 20.19 -10.44 -3.07
CA SER A 307 20.18 -9.81 -4.39
C SER A 307 21.45 -9.00 -4.56
N ASP A 308 22.01 -8.97 -5.77
CA ASP A 308 23.15 -8.10 -6.10
C ASP A 308 22.75 -6.61 -6.18
N LYS A 309 21.44 -6.35 -6.27
CA LYS A 309 20.86 -5.01 -6.36
C LYS A 309 20.03 -4.75 -5.10
N TRP A 310 18.71 -4.90 -5.20
CA TRP A 310 17.80 -4.86 -4.06
C TRP A 310 16.80 -6.03 -4.11
N LEU A 311 16.10 -6.27 -3.01
CA LEU A 311 15.05 -7.25 -2.86
C LEU A 311 13.68 -6.64 -3.14
N ASP A 312 12.95 -7.25 -4.06
CA ASP A 312 11.58 -6.89 -4.39
C ASP A 312 10.59 -7.52 -3.40
N ARG A 313 9.37 -6.97 -3.34
CA ARG A 313 8.22 -7.58 -2.65
C ARG A 313 8.50 -7.96 -1.18
N GLN A 314 9.21 -7.10 -0.46
CA GLN A 314 9.59 -7.31 0.96
C GLN A 314 8.37 -7.45 1.89
N ARG A 315 7.21 -6.90 1.51
CA ARG A 315 5.96 -7.05 2.27
C ARG A 315 5.18 -8.32 1.97
N GLU A 316 5.69 -9.20 1.09
CA GLU A 316 4.99 -10.43 0.73
C GLU A 316 4.79 -11.31 1.98
N GLU A 317 3.53 -11.55 2.27
CA GLU A 317 3.09 -12.49 3.29
C GLU A 317 3.24 -13.93 2.80
N PRO A 318 3.99 -14.78 3.51
CA PRO A 318 4.05 -16.20 3.21
C PRO A 318 2.71 -16.88 3.52
N VAL A 319 2.49 -18.01 2.86
CA VAL A 319 1.43 -18.95 3.21
C VAL A 319 2.09 -20.23 3.72
N PHE A 320 1.60 -20.74 4.86
CA PHE A 320 2.10 -21.97 5.47
C PHE A 320 1.04 -23.05 5.46
N SER A 321 1.48 -24.30 5.53
CA SER A 321 0.63 -25.41 5.97
C SER A 321 0.27 -25.26 7.46
N LYS A 322 -0.83 -25.87 7.90
CA LYS A 322 -1.34 -25.84 9.28
C LYS A 322 -0.33 -26.36 10.30
N ASP A 323 0.49 -27.33 9.91
CA ASP A 323 1.58 -27.89 10.71
C ASP A 323 2.87 -27.04 10.68
N CYS A 324 2.90 -25.97 9.86
CA CYS A 324 4.05 -25.10 9.60
C CYS A 324 5.28 -25.81 9.02
N THR A 325 5.13 -26.98 8.39
CA THR A 325 6.25 -27.73 7.78
C THR A 325 6.53 -27.28 6.35
N THR A 326 5.50 -26.81 5.66
CA THR A 326 5.55 -26.37 4.27
C THR A 326 5.27 -24.88 4.17
N LEU A 327 6.10 -24.20 3.39
CA LEU A 327 6.07 -22.76 3.17
C LEU A 327 5.90 -22.50 1.67
N PHE A 328 4.95 -21.64 1.33
CA PHE A 328 4.75 -21.11 -0.02
C PHE A 328 5.12 -19.64 -0.04
N ILE A 329 6.08 -19.30 -0.88
CA ILE A 329 6.53 -17.92 -1.15
C ILE A 329 6.72 -17.73 -2.64
N THR A 330 6.83 -16.49 -3.10
CA THR A 330 7.33 -16.26 -4.45
C THR A 330 8.84 -16.09 -4.43
N MET A 331 9.49 -16.67 -5.44
CA MET A 331 10.92 -16.54 -5.63
C MET A 331 11.24 -16.15 -7.07
N PRO A 332 12.30 -15.36 -7.28
CA PRO A 332 12.77 -15.02 -8.60
C PRO A 332 13.34 -16.26 -9.31
N LEU A 333 12.71 -16.67 -10.41
CA LEU A 333 13.14 -17.79 -11.24
C LEU A 333 13.57 -17.29 -12.62
N LYS A 334 14.77 -17.70 -13.06
CA LYS A 334 15.32 -17.32 -14.36
C LYS A 334 14.62 -18.11 -15.47
N HIS A 335 14.09 -17.41 -16.46
CA HIS A 335 13.41 -17.99 -17.61
C HIS A 335 14.10 -17.60 -18.92
N GLY A 336 15.14 -18.36 -19.28
CA GLY A 336 15.89 -18.17 -20.53
C GLY A 336 16.44 -16.74 -20.69
N GLY A 337 16.31 -16.20 -21.90
CA GLY A 337 16.70 -14.82 -22.24
C GLY A 337 15.66 -13.76 -21.89
N SER A 338 14.45 -14.15 -21.45
CA SER A 338 13.36 -13.22 -21.12
C SER A 338 13.57 -12.48 -19.79
N GLY A 339 14.45 -13.01 -18.93
CA GLY A 339 14.79 -12.42 -17.64
C GLY A 339 14.39 -13.33 -16.47
N THR A 340 14.19 -12.72 -15.31
CA THR A 340 13.85 -13.40 -14.06
C THR A 340 12.48 -12.92 -13.60
N PHE A 341 11.60 -13.86 -13.24
CA PHE A 341 10.20 -13.59 -12.89
C PHE A 341 9.85 -14.23 -11.55
N ASN A 342 9.01 -13.56 -10.77
CA ASN A 342 8.58 -14.09 -9.47
C ASN A 342 7.54 -15.21 -9.64
N HIS A 343 7.86 -16.39 -9.12
CA HIS A 343 7.04 -17.60 -9.23
C HIS A 343 6.87 -18.30 -7.89
N ILE A 344 5.76 -19.01 -7.72
CA ILE A 344 5.46 -19.74 -6.48
C ILE A 344 6.46 -20.87 -6.31
N THR A 345 7.08 -20.89 -5.13
CA THR A 345 8.02 -21.91 -4.70
C THR A 345 7.51 -22.51 -3.40
N MET A 346 7.37 -23.82 -3.40
CA MET A 346 7.08 -24.62 -2.23
C MET A 346 8.40 -25.03 -1.58
N ILE A 347 8.52 -24.74 -0.29
CA ILE A 347 9.67 -25.04 0.54
C ILE A 347 9.18 -25.98 1.63
N SER A 348 9.56 -27.25 1.57
CA SER A 348 9.22 -28.25 2.60
C SER A 348 10.44 -28.52 3.46
N ASN A 349 10.29 -28.43 4.78
CA ASN A 349 11.36 -28.71 5.72
C ASN A 349 11.54 -30.23 5.87
N GLN A 350 12.66 -30.78 5.41
CA GLN A 350 13.21 -31.99 6.02
C GLN A 350 14.20 -31.53 7.10
N SER A 351 14.16 -32.18 8.26
CA SER A 351 14.87 -31.86 9.53
C SER A 351 16.20 -31.11 9.41
N ASP A 352 16.53 -30.32 10.45
CA ASP A 352 17.68 -29.41 10.74
C ASP A 352 19.08 -29.69 10.15
N SER A 353 19.29 -30.79 9.44
CA SER A 353 20.54 -31.25 8.84
C SER A 353 20.43 -31.75 7.39
N GLN A 354 19.27 -31.63 6.72
CA GLN A 354 19.09 -32.04 5.32
C GLN A 354 18.73 -30.88 4.38
N GLU A 355 19.07 -31.06 3.10
CA GLU A 355 18.78 -30.12 2.02
C GLU A 355 17.30 -29.73 2.01
N VAL A 356 17.05 -28.42 2.01
CA VAL A 356 15.71 -27.86 1.88
C VAL A 356 15.13 -28.28 0.53
N ASN A 357 14.11 -29.14 0.53
CA ASN A 357 13.43 -29.54 -0.69
C ASN A 357 12.59 -28.36 -1.20
N MET A 358 13.15 -27.66 -2.19
CA MET A 358 12.51 -26.53 -2.87
C MET A 358 11.96 -26.99 -4.22
N ARG A 359 10.68 -26.71 -4.47
CA ARG A 359 10.00 -27.03 -5.73
C ARG A 359 9.27 -25.81 -6.27
N HIS A 360 9.52 -25.45 -7.51
CA HIS A 360 8.81 -24.37 -8.19
C HIS A 360 7.49 -24.90 -8.77
N LEU A 361 6.36 -24.35 -8.33
CA LEU A 361 5.02 -24.78 -8.76
C LEU A 361 4.60 -24.09 -10.07
N THR A 362 5.19 -22.94 -10.37
CA THR A 362 4.88 -22.14 -11.55
C THR A 362 6.16 -21.72 -12.27
N SER A 363 6.08 -21.54 -13.59
CA SER A 363 7.16 -20.95 -14.40
C SER A 363 6.61 -20.26 -15.64
N GLY A 364 7.39 -19.35 -16.22
CA GLY A 364 7.10 -18.71 -17.51
C GLY A 364 7.66 -17.30 -17.61
N SER A 365 7.35 -16.62 -18.71
CA SER A 365 7.68 -15.19 -18.90
C SER A 365 6.54 -14.29 -18.39
N TRP A 366 6.12 -14.48 -17.13
CA TRP A 366 5.05 -13.74 -16.45
C TRP A 366 5.27 -13.81 -14.93
N GLU A 367 4.71 -12.89 -14.15
CA GLU A 367 4.92 -12.82 -12.69
C GLU A 367 3.66 -13.18 -11.90
N VAL A 368 3.86 -13.82 -10.74
CA VAL A 368 2.82 -14.00 -9.73
C VAL A 368 2.74 -12.73 -8.89
N SER A 369 1.59 -12.06 -8.88
CA SER A 369 1.39 -10.79 -8.16
C SER A 369 1.21 -10.97 -6.66
N GLN A 370 0.48 -12.02 -6.24
CA GLN A 370 0.22 -12.33 -4.84
C GLN A 370 -0.22 -13.79 -4.67
N ILE A 371 0.16 -14.41 -3.55
CA ILE A 371 -0.42 -15.68 -3.09
C ILE A 371 -1.58 -15.34 -2.15
N LEU A 372 -2.77 -15.87 -2.42
CA LEU A 372 -3.97 -15.59 -1.65
C LEU A 372 -4.14 -16.57 -0.48
N ALA A 373 -4.07 -17.87 -0.78
CA ALA A 373 -4.33 -18.92 0.20
C ALA A 373 -3.77 -20.27 -0.26
N TYR A 374 -3.69 -21.20 0.69
CA TYR A 374 -3.40 -22.60 0.45
C TYR A 374 -4.51 -23.46 1.07
N ASP A 375 -5.18 -24.23 0.22
CA ASP A 375 -6.18 -25.21 0.63
C ASP A 375 -5.53 -26.60 0.70
N GLU A 376 -5.34 -27.09 1.93
CA GLU A 376 -4.83 -28.43 2.22
C GLU A 376 -5.79 -29.55 1.85
N GLY A 377 -7.11 -29.29 1.83
CA GLY A 377 -8.10 -30.29 1.50
C GLY A 377 -7.98 -30.75 0.04
N THR A 378 -7.65 -29.80 -0.85
CA THR A 378 -7.45 -30.06 -2.29
C THR A 378 -6.00 -29.92 -2.75
N ASN A 379 -5.05 -29.71 -1.82
CA ASN A 379 -3.64 -29.45 -2.11
C ASN A 379 -3.45 -28.37 -3.20
N SER A 380 -4.13 -27.23 -3.03
CA SER A 380 -4.21 -26.19 -4.06
C SER A 380 -3.81 -24.82 -3.52
N VAL A 381 -2.95 -24.12 -4.26
CA VAL A 381 -2.51 -22.76 -3.97
C VAL A 381 -3.27 -21.78 -4.88
N TYR A 382 -3.92 -20.79 -4.27
CA TYR A 382 -4.63 -19.72 -4.98
C TYR A 382 -3.73 -18.49 -5.13
N MET A 383 -3.71 -17.91 -6.33
CA MET A 383 -2.83 -16.78 -6.65
C MET A 383 -3.48 -15.75 -7.58
N LEU A 384 -2.93 -14.53 -7.55
CA LEU A 384 -3.29 -13.43 -8.43
C LEU A 384 -2.25 -13.22 -9.54
N PHE A 385 -2.75 -13.22 -10.77
CA PHE A 385 -2.22 -12.59 -11.99
C PHE A 385 -3.46 -12.30 -12.88
N SER A 386 -4.20 -13.38 -13.14
CA SER A 386 -5.66 -13.49 -13.06
C SER A 386 -5.96 -14.47 -11.91
N LEU A 387 -7.19 -14.62 -11.41
CA LEU A 387 -7.42 -15.60 -10.33
C LEU A 387 -7.14 -17.01 -10.86
N ASN A 388 -6.04 -17.61 -10.38
CA ASN A 388 -5.59 -18.94 -10.78
C ASN A 388 -5.44 -19.83 -9.55
N ARG A 389 -5.62 -21.13 -9.76
CA ARG A 389 -5.33 -22.18 -8.80
C ARG A 389 -4.26 -23.09 -9.36
N VAL A 390 -3.28 -23.47 -8.53
CA VAL A 390 -2.18 -24.37 -8.90
C VAL A 390 -2.12 -25.53 -7.91
N SER A 391 -2.07 -26.76 -8.41
CA SER A 391 -1.84 -27.95 -7.59
C SER A 391 -0.46 -27.92 -6.95
N SER A 392 -0.35 -28.18 -5.64
CA SER A 392 0.92 -28.39 -4.94
C SER A 392 1.48 -29.81 -5.10
N VAL A 393 0.68 -30.73 -5.65
CA VAL A 393 1.05 -32.12 -5.94
C VAL A 393 1.30 -32.30 -7.44
N ASP A 394 2.30 -33.11 -7.79
CA ASP A 394 2.62 -33.43 -9.17
C ASP A 394 1.50 -34.27 -9.83
N PRO A 395 1.05 -33.94 -11.06
CA PRO A 395 1.51 -32.83 -11.90
C PRO A 395 0.93 -31.49 -11.42
N PHE A 396 1.76 -30.43 -11.41
CA PHE A 396 1.40 -29.07 -10.98
C PHE A 396 0.41 -28.38 -11.95
N HIS A 397 -0.80 -28.91 -12.08
CA HIS A 397 -1.82 -28.40 -12.97
C HIS A 397 -2.24 -26.99 -12.55
N LYS A 398 -2.18 -26.06 -13.51
CA LYS A 398 -2.61 -24.66 -13.35
C LYS A 398 -3.95 -24.47 -14.05
N GLU A 399 -4.94 -24.02 -13.30
CA GLU A 399 -6.28 -23.70 -13.79
C GLU A 399 -6.59 -22.21 -13.56
N CYS A 400 -7.13 -21.55 -14.58
CA CYS A 400 -7.56 -20.15 -14.47
C CYS A 400 -9.05 -20.07 -14.17
N LEU A 401 -9.40 -19.60 -12.96
CA LEU A 401 -10.77 -19.53 -12.49
C LEU A 401 -11.54 -18.36 -13.11
N THR A 402 -10.86 -17.25 -13.43
CA THR A 402 -11.50 -16.07 -14.05
C THR A 402 -11.43 -16.04 -15.57
N CYS A 403 -10.59 -16.84 -16.23
CA CYS A 403 -10.35 -16.68 -17.67
C CYS A 403 -11.57 -17.00 -18.55
N SER A 404 -12.50 -17.83 -18.07
CA SER A 404 -13.77 -18.10 -18.74
C SER A 404 -14.89 -17.16 -18.30
N LEU A 405 -14.75 -16.52 -17.14
CA LEU A 405 -15.73 -15.61 -16.55
C LEU A 405 -15.51 -14.21 -17.11
N PHE A 406 -16.58 -13.55 -17.56
CA PHE A 406 -16.56 -12.12 -17.90
C PHE A 406 -15.54 -11.70 -18.98
N LYS A 407 -15.18 -12.60 -19.92
CA LYS A 407 -14.17 -12.39 -20.98
C LYS A 407 -14.23 -11.05 -21.71
N SER A 408 -15.42 -10.47 -21.88
CA SER A 408 -15.65 -9.21 -22.59
C SER A 408 -15.91 -8.00 -21.68
N THR A 409 -16.04 -8.18 -20.37
CA THR A 409 -16.47 -7.15 -19.43
C THR A 409 -15.48 -6.87 -18.31
N CYS A 410 -14.55 -7.79 -18.01
CA CYS A 410 -13.53 -7.54 -17.00
C CYS A 410 -12.26 -8.34 -17.25
N SER A 411 -11.11 -7.67 -17.37
CA SER A 411 -9.79 -8.30 -17.48
C SER A 411 -8.94 -8.11 -16.21
N TYR A 412 -9.27 -7.15 -15.35
CA TYR A 412 -8.54 -6.89 -14.10
C TYR A 412 -9.40 -7.22 -12.88
N HIS A 413 -8.93 -8.16 -12.06
CA HIS A 413 -9.66 -8.67 -10.89
C HIS A 413 -8.82 -8.55 -9.62
N ASP A 414 -9.51 -8.23 -8.53
CA ASP A 414 -9.04 -8.44 -7.18
C ASP A 414 -9.91 -9.52 -6.52
N ALA A 415 -9.36 -10.28 -5.58
CA ALA A 415 -10.04 -11.44 -5.03
C ALA A 415 -9.80 -11.60 -3.54
N VAL A 416 -10.87 -11.88 -2.80
CA VAL A 416 -10.81 -12.22 -1.38
C VAL A 416 -11.47 -13.57 -1.18
N LEU A 417 -10.73 -14.51 -0.58
CA LEU A 417 -11.24 -15.84 -0.26
C LEU A 417 -11.89 -15.85 1.13
N SER A 418 -12.99 -16.59 1.24
CA SER A 418 -13.55 -16.98 2.55
C SER A 418 -12.51 -17.75 3.39
N PRO A 419 -12.57 -17.67 4.74
CA PRO A 419 -11.65 -18.40 5.60
C PRO A 419 -11.63 -19.93 5.38
N THR A 420 -12.72 -20.49 4.85
CA THR A 420 -12.89 -21.92 4.53
C THR A 420 -12.60 -22.25 3.07
N TYR A 421 -12.23 -21.26 2.25
CA TYR A 421 -11.97 -21.39 0.81
C TYR A 421 -13.15 -21.87 -0.04
N GLN A 422 -14.37 -21.90 0.50
CA GLN A 422 -15.58 -22.34 -0.21
C GLN A 422 -16.15 -21.26 -1.14
N HIS A 423 -15.99 -20.00 -0.74
CA HIS A 423 -16.46 -18.84 -1.48
C HIS A 423 -15.29 -17.90 -1.82
N VAL A 424 -15.40 -17.23 -2.97
CA VAL A 424 -14.50 -16.15 -3.38
C VAL A 424 -15.31 -14.92 -3.74
N LEU A 425 -14.91 -13.78 -3.19
CA LEU A 425 -15.39 -12.48 -3.61
C LEU A 425 -14.48 -11.99 -4.73
N LEU A 426 -15.01 -11.86 -5.94
CA LEU A 426 -14.31 -11.34 -7.10
C LEU A 426 -14.72 -9.89 -7.34
N ASN A 427 -13.76 -8.97 -7.15
CA ASN A 427 -13.92 -7.56 -7.41
C ASN A 427 -13.38 -7.24 -8.81
N CYS A 428 -14.28 -6.97 -9.75
CA CYS A 428 -13.88 -6.43 -11.05
C CYS A 428 -13.39 -4.99 -10.89
N ARG A 429 -12.15 -4.73 -11.29
CA ARG A 429 -11.56 -3.39 -11.35
C ARG A 429 -11.22 -2.97 -12.79
N GLY A 430 -11.58 -3.79 -13.78
CA GLY A 430 -11.33 -3.55 -15.21
C GLY A 430 -12.38 -2.69 -15.90
N ILE A 431 -12.12 -2.30 -17.15
CA ILE A 431 -13.03 -1.50 -17.99
C ILE A 431 -14.19 -2.37 -18.50
N ALA A 432 -15.42 -1.88 -18.31
CA ALA A 432 -16.59 -2.32 -19.08
C ALA A 432 -17.19 -1.09 -19.80
N CYS A 433 -16.71 -0.74 -21.00
CA CYS A 433 -17.39 0.21 -21.91
C CYS A 433 -16.85 0.20 -23.34
N SER A 434 -17.76 0.41 -24.29
CA SER A 434 -17.63 0.26 -25.75
C SER A 434 -17.05 1.46 -26.50
N ASN A 435 -16.53 1.15 -27.68
CA ASN A 435 -15.74 1.91 -28.65
C ASN A 435 -16.06 3.39 -28.98
N ASN A 436 -14.95 4.04 -29.35
CA ASN A 436 -14.70 5.13 -30.30
C ASN A 436 -14.78 6.58 -29.78
N THR A 437 -13.63 7.26 -29.71
CA THR A 437 -13.19 8.30 -30.68
C THR A 437 -11.80 8.88 -30.32
N ILE A 438 -11.20 9.64 -31.25
CA ILE A 438 -9.77 10.00 -31.41
C ILE A 438 -9.51 11.49 -31.04
N SER A 439 -8.33 11.88 -30.49
CA SER A 439 -7.43 13.04 -30.88
C SER A 439 -6.61 13.79 -29.77
N LYS A 440 -5.32 14.14 -30.09
CA LYS A 440 -4.19 14.99 -29.52
C LYS A 440 -3.37 14.69 -28.22
N CYS A 441 -2.05 14.46 -28.27
CA CYS A 441 -1.21 13.95 -27.15
C CYS A 441 -0.86 14.87 -25.95
N PHE A 442 -0.84 14.28 -24.75
CA PHE A 442 -0.33 14.77 -23.47
C PHE A 442 0.31 13.60 -22.72
N ILE A 443 1.58 13.70 -22.31
CA ILE A 443 2.23 12.61 -21.60
C ILE A 443 2.04 12.79 -20.09
N SER A 444 1.43 11.79 -19.45
CA SER A 444 1.29 11.75 -17.99
C SER A 444 2.18 10.65 -17.42
N SER A 445 3.23 11.06 -16.72
CA SER A 445 4.10 10.19 -15.93
C SER A 445 3.70 10.28 -14.46
N ASP A 446 2.70 9.50 -14.05
CA ASP A 446 2.52 9.15 -12.63
C ASP A 446 3.12 7.76 -12.40
N SER A 447 4.44 7.67 -12.53
CA SER A 447 5.19 6.44 -12.26
C SER A 447 6.04 6.62 -11.02
N THR A 448 6.03 5.61 -10.14
CA THR A 448 7.09 5.39 -9.17
C THR A 448 7.93 4.21 -9.66
N PRO A 449 9.23 4.12 -9.34
CA PRO A 449 10.03 2.96 -9.71
C PRO A 449 9.41 1.69 -9.11
N GLY A 450 9.10 0.71 -9.96
CA GLY A 450 8.37 -0.50 -9.61
C GLY A 450 6.85 -0.40 -9.68
N GLY A 451 6.30 0.78 -10.00
CA GLY A 451 4.89 0.95 -10.36
C GLY A 451 4.60 0.50 -11.79
N GLN A 452 3.32 0.41 -12.12
CA GLN A 452 2.83 0.13 -13.47
C GLN A 452 1.77 1.18 -13.83
N ALA A 453 2.06 2.01 -14.83
CA ALA A 453 1.16 3.06 -15.29
C ALA A 453 0.14 2.51 -16.32
N VAL A 454 0.56 1.57 -17.17
CA VAL A 454 -0.31 0.97 -18.19
C VAL A 454 -0.92 -0.32 -17.64
N SER A 455 -2.23 -0.27 -17.38
CA SER A 455 -2.98 -1.39 -16.81
C SER A 455 -4.42 -1.39 -17.31
N ASP A 456 -5.05 -2.56 -17.35
CA ASP A 456 -6.48 -2.72 -17.64
C ASP A 456 -7.40 -2.21 -16.51
N ARG A 457 -6.82 -1.74 -15.40
CA ARG A 457 -7.54 -1.15 -14.29
C ARG A 457 -8.27 0.12 -14.72
N PHE A 458 -9.59 0.13 -14.51
CA PHE A 458 -10.42 1.31 -14.74
C PHE A 458 -10.15 2.39 -13.69
N SER A 459 -9.95 3.62 -14.16
CA SER A 459 -9.87 4.80 -13.33
C SER A 459 -10.39 6.02 -14.10
N LEU A 460 -11.01 6.96 -13.38
CA LEU A 460 -11.38 8.27 -13.90
C LEU A 460 -10.65 9.32 -13.08
N SER A 461 -9.98 10.24 -13.75
CA SER A 461 -9.14 11.26 -13.14
C SER A 461 -9.19 12.56 -13.97
N TRP A 462 -8.43 13.58 -13.57
CA TRP A 462 -8.39 14.89 -14.22
C TRP A 462 -7.95 14.80 -15.69
N ASP A 463 -7.10 13.83 -16.03
CA ASP A 463 -6.67 13.49 -17.38
C ASP A 463 -7.84 12.99 -18.26
N SER A 464 -8.81 12.27 -17.68
CA SER A 464 -10.03 11.86 -18.38
C SER A 464 -10.89 13.06 -18.78
N VAL A 465 -10.90 14.12 -17.96
CA VAL A 465 -11.58 15.38 -18.28
C VAL A 465 -10.88 16.09 -19.44
N LEU A 466 -9.55 16.07 -19.48
CA LEU A 466 -8.80 16.63 -20.62
C LEU A 466 -9.11 15.90 -21.93
N VAL A 467 -9.16 14.57 -21.91
CA VAL A 467 -9.55 13.77 -23.06
C VAL A 467 -10.96 14.13 -23.51
N SER A 468 -11.92 14.13 -22.58
CA SER A 468 -13.34 14.29 -22.90
C SER A 468 -13.77 15.72 -23.23
N SER A 469 -13.14 16.73 -22.65
CA SER A 469 -13.61 18.13 -22.71
C SER A 469 -12.68 19.04 -23.51
N ASN A 470 -11.42 18.67 -23.70
CA ASN A 470 -10.39 19.52 -24.28
C ASN A 470 -9.72 18.91 -25.52
N ASP A 471 -10.22 17.76 -26.01
CA ASP A 471 -9.67 17.02 -27.16
C ASP A 471 -8.16 16.76 -27.00
N VAL A 472 -7.78 16.12 -25.89
CA VAL A 472 -6.40 15.76 -25.55
C VAL A 472 -6.26 14.25 -25.27
N ILE A 473 -5.73 13.43 -26.18
CA ILE A 473 -5.07 12.13 -25.90
C ILE A 473 -4.09 12.26 -24.73
N VAL A 474 -4.22 11.38 -23.76
CA VAL A 474 -3.20 11.18 -22.73
C VAL A 474 -2.44 9.89 -23.02
N ALA A 475 -1.12 9.93 -22.93
CA ALA A 475 -0.24 8.78 -23.11
C ALA A 475 0.46 8.43 -21.79
N HIS A 476 0.34 7.17 -21.39
CA HIS A 476 1.06 6.56 -20.28
C HIS A 476 2.05 5.53 -20.84
N LEU A 477 3.25 5.49 -20.27
CA LEU A 477 4.37 4.72 -20.81
C LEU A 477 5.12 4.02 -19.68
N ASP A 478 5.13 2.69 -19.74
CA ASP A 478 5.97 1.86 -18.86
C ASP A 478 7.28 1.54 -19.57
N GLY A 479 8.38 2.10 -19.04
CA GLY A 479 9.75 1.84 -19.50
C GLY A 479 10.52 0.96 -18.53
N ARG A 480 11.85 0.96 -18.65
CA ARG A 480 12.76 0.37 -17.67
C ARG A 480 12.55 0.99 -16.30
N GLY A 481 12.53 0.15 -15.26
CA GLY A 481 12.16 0.51 -13.90
C GLY A 481 10.70 0.28 -13.54
N SER A 482 9.82 -0.01 -14.52
CA SER A 482 8.42 -0.36 -14.25
C SER A 482 8.30 -1.78 -13.67
N GLY A 483 7.27 -2.01 -12.85
CA GLY A 483 6.98 -3.30 -12.23
C GLY A 483 6.23 -4.28 -13.12
N CYS A 484 5.94 -5.48 -12.59
CA CYS A 484 5.08 -6.50 -13.20
C CYS A 484 5.56 -7.09 -14.55
N GLN A 485 6.81 -6.83 -14.95
CA GLN A 485 7.37 -7.28 -16.23
C GLN A 485 8.71 -8.03 -16.07
N GLY A 486 9.00 -8.53 -14.86
CA GLY A 486 10.24 -9.22 -14.55
C GLY A 486 11.30 -8.31 -13.94
N GLN A 487 12.17 -8.91 -13.13
CA GLN A 487 13.26 -8.21 -12.43
C GLN A 487 14.26 -7.56 -13.38
N ARG A 488 14.40 -8.08 -14.61
CA ARG A 488 15.30 -7.47 -15.60
C ARG A 488 14.90 -6.03 -15.88
N ILE A 489 13.64 -5.78 -16.22
CA ILE A 489 13.13 -4.44 -16.51
C ILE A 489 13.14 -3.59 -15.24
N LEU A 490 12.66 -4.14 -14.13
CA LEU A 490 12.58 -3.46 -12.84
C LEU A 490 13.93 -2.95 -12.35
N HIS A 491 14.98 -3.77 -12.48
CA HIS A 491 16.31 -3.48 -11.94
C HIS A 491 17.23 -2.67 -12.86
N GLU A 492 16.78 -2.28 -14.06
CA GLU A 492 17.60 -1.46 -14.97
C GLU A 492 17.89 -0.06 -14.40
N VAL A 493 17.00 0.47 -13.55
CA VAL A 493 17.17 1.79 -12.90
C VAL A 493 18.15 1.77 -11.73
N PHE A 494 18.69 0.61 -11.33
CA PHE A 494 19.67 0.53 -10.25
C PHE A 494 20.88 1.42 -10.53
N GLN A 495 21.20 2.33 -9.60
CA GLN A 495 22.24 3.36 -9.72
C GLN A 495 22.13 4.29 -10.96
N ARG A 496 21.00 4.25 -11.67
CA ARG A 496 20.78 4.93 -12.97
C ARG A 496 19.39 5.57 -13.05
N LEU A 497 18.83 5.88 -11.89
CA LEU A 497 17.49 6.42 -11.73
C LEU A 497 17.44 7.86 -12.26
N GLY A 498 16.49 8.18 -13.14
CA GLY A 498 16.47 9.44 -13.90
C GLY A 498 17.36 9.47 -15.16
N THR A 499 17.91 8.32 -15.59
CA THR A 499 18.69 8.22 -16.84
C THR A 499 18.05 7.26 -17.83
N VAL A 500 17.92 5.97 -17.49
CA VAL A 500 17.38 4.94 -18.40
C VAL A 500 15.89 5.10 -18.63
N ASP A 501 15.16 5.49 -17.60
CA ASP A 501 13.74 5.79 -17.61
C ASP A 501 13.44 7.08 -18.38
N VAL A 502 14.22 8.15 -18.18
CA VAL A 502 14.10 9.38 -18.99
C VAL A 502 14.35 9.08 -20.47
N HIS A 503 15.36 8.26 -20.79
CA HIS A 503 15.65 7.86 -22.16
C HIS A 503 14.51 7.06 -22.80
N ASP A 504 13.86 6.17 -22.05
CA ASP A 504 12.72 5.38 -22.54
C ASP A 504 11.51 6.29 -22.80
N GLN A 505 11.21 7.22 -21.89
CA GLN A 505 10.15 8.21 -22.07
C GLN A 505 10.41 9.10 -23.30
N LEU A 506 11.65 9.52 -23.50
CA LEU A 506 12.05 10.30 -24.67
C LEU A 506 11.89 9.52 -25.98
N THR A 507 12.36 8.28 -26.02
CA THR A 507 12.29 7.43 -27.22
C THR A 507 10.83 7.20 -27.62
N ALA A 508 9.96 6.96 -26.64
CA ALA A 508 8.53 6.85 -26.86
C ALA A 508 7.93 8.18 -27.35
N LEU A 509 8.30 9.31 -26.76
CA LEU A 509 7.87 10.63 -27.20
C LEU A 509 8.27 10.92 -28.66
N GLU A 510 9.52 10.64 -29.05
CA GLU A 510 10.01 10.81 -30.43
C GLU A 510 9.25 9.94 -31.43
N HIS A 511 8.77 8.77 -31.00
CA HIS A 511 7.90 7.93 -31.82
C HIS A 511 6.49 8.52 -31.93
N LEU A 512 5.90 8.92 -30.80
CA LEU A 512 4.54 9.45 -30.73
C LEU A 512 4.37 10.72 -31.59
N VAL A 513 5.35 11.62 -31.56
CA VAL A 513 5.30 12.88 -32.33
C VAL A 513 5.32 12.67 -33.85
N LYS A 514 5.78 11.50 -34.33
CA LYS A 514 5.76 11.13 -35.76
C LYS A 514 4.40 10.62 -36.23
N LEU A 515 3.48 10.35 -35.31
CA LEU A 515 2.16 9.82 -35.66
C LEU A 515 1.30 10.92 -36.30
N PRO A 516 0.53 10.62 -37.37
CA PRO A 516 -0.14 11.63 -38.19
C PRO A 516 -1.26 12.38 -37.45
N TYR A 517 -1.74 11.85 -36.34
CA TYR A 517 -2.81 12.43 -35.52
C TYR A 517 -2.28 13.17 -34.27
N ILE A 518 -0.96 13.35 -34.16
CA ILE A 518 -0.29 14.05 -33.07
C ILE A 518 0.27 15.36 -33.60
N ASP A 519 -0.04 16.47 -32.93
CA ASP A 519 0.49 17.79 -33.27
C ASP A 519 1.81 18.04 -32.53
N ALA A 520 2.92 17.96 -33.27
CA ALA A 520 4.27 18.14 -32.76
C ALA A 520 4.50 19.49 -32.06
N ASN A 521 3.70 20.52 -32.37
CA ASN A 521 3.85 21.85 -31.78
C ASN A 521 3.14 22.00 -30.42
N ARG A 522 2.36 20.99 -30.00
CA ARG A 522 1.51 21.04 -28.80
C ARG A 522 1.71 19.81 -27.92
N VAL A 523 2.95 19.54 -27.55
CA VAL A 523 3.30 18.45 -26.64
C VAL A 523 3.61 19.02 -25.26
N GLY A 524 2.98 18.44 -24.23
CA GLY A 524 3.26 18.73 -22.83
C GLY A 524 3.55 17.47 -22.03
N VAL A 525 4.25 17.63 -20.91
CA VAL A 525 4.55 16.57 -19.95
C VAL A 525 4.04 16.92 -18.56
N TYR A 526 3.48 15.94 -17.86
CA TYR A 526 3.06 16.08 -16.47
C TYR A 526 3.60 14.94 -15.62
N GLY A 527 3.95 15.23 -14.37
CA GLY A 527 4.09 14.18 -13.37
C GLY A 527 4.06 14.69 -11.94
N LYS A 528 3.69 13.79 -11.02
CA LYS A 528 3.68 14.03 -9.58
C LYS A 528 4.77 13.23 -8.86
N ALA A 529 5.34 13.77 -7.79
CA ALA A 529 6.38 13.12 -6.98
C ALA A 529 7.58 12.65 -7.82
N TYR A 530 7.77 11.34 -7.98
CA TYR A 530 8.78 10.77 -8.89
C TYR A 530 8.53 11.13 -10.36
N GLY A 531 7.26 11.10 -10.78
CA GLY A 531 6.86 11.60 -12.08
C GLY A 531 7.21 13.08 -12.28
N GLY A 532 7.13 13.88 -11.21
CA GLY A 532 7.54 15.29 -11.23
C GLY A 532 9.05 15.45 -11.43
N PHE A 533 9.85 14.55 -10.84
CA PHE A 533 11.29 14.45 -11.11
C PHE A 533 11.56 14.16 -12.60
N LEU A 534 10.91 13.15 -13.17
CA LEU A 534 11.05 12.82 -14.60
C LEU A 534 10.59 13.94 -15.53
N SER A 535 9.42 14.53 -15.25
CA SER A 535 8.86 15.66 -16.01
C SER A 535 9.84 16.84 -16.03
N THR A 536 10.44 17.17 -14.87
CA THR A 536 11.47 18.22 -14.77
C THR A 536 12.70 17.89 -15.63
N LEU A 537 13.20 16.65 -15.57
CA LEU A 537 14.36 16.23 -16.37
C LEU A 537 14.08 16.24 -17.87
N LEU A 538 12.91 15.79 -18.30
CA LEU A 538 12.50 15.79 -19.71
C LEU A 538 12.44 17.22 -20.27
N VAL A 539 11.86 18.16 -19.52
CA VAL A 539 11.80 19.58 -19.92
C VAL A 539 13.20 20.20 -20.01
N LEU A 540 14.10 19.89 -19.08
CA LEU A 540 15.46 20.45 -19.06
C LEU A 540 16.36 19.87 -20.15
N SER A 541 16.20 18.58 -20.46
CA SER A 541 17.08 17.88 -21.41
C SER A 541 16.61 18.00 -22.87
N HIS A 542 15.29 18.11 -23.11
CA HIS A 542 14.70 18.00 -24.45
C HIS A 542 13.59 19.04 -24.70
N SER A 543 13.88 20.31 -24.43
CA SER A 543 12.96 21.45 -24.61
C SER A 543 12.54 21.70 -26.07
N SER A 544 13.22 21.11 -27.06
CA SER A 544 12.86 21.26 -28.47
C SER A 544 11.58 20.51 -28.86
N VAL A 545 11.23 19.43 -28.15
CA VAL A 545 10.03 18.63 -28.41
C VAL A 545 8.87 19.01 -27.48
N LEU A 546 9.19 19.47 -26.27
CA LEU A 546 8.20 19.80 -25.24
C LEU A 546 7.92 21.30 -25.18
N ARG A 547 6.65 21.70 -25.36
CA ARG A 547 6.23 23.10 -25.27
C ARG A 547 6.03 23.57 -23.84
N CYS A 548 5.56 22.69 -22.96
CA CYS A 548 5.37 22.96 -21.54
C CYS A 548 5.55 21.69 -20.71
N GLY A 549 5.80 21.86 -19.41
CA GLY A 549 5.83 20.76 -18.47
C GLY A 549 5.32 21.17 -17.09
N ILE A 550 4.68 20.23 -16.41
CA ILE A 550 4.10 20.40 -15.08
C ILE A 550 4.72 19.36 -14.15
N ALA A 551 5.27 19.82 -13.04
CA ALA A 551 5.83 18.97 -12.00
C ALA A 551 5.15 19.27 -10.66
N VAL A 552 4.39 18.31 -10.12
CA VAL A 552 3.69 18.44 -8.84
C VAL A 552 4.49 17.75 -7.75
N THR A 553 4.80 18.47 -6.66
CA THR A 553 5.61 17.98 -5.54
C THR A 553 6.86 17.17 -5.98
N PRO A 554 7.68 17.69 -6.90
CA PRO A 554 8.76 16.91 -7.50
C PRO A 554 9.87 16.60 -6.50
N ILE A 555 10.41 15.39 -6.60
CA ILE A 555 11.67 15.06 -5.94
C ILE A 555 12.78 15.73 -6.75
N THR A 556 13.45 16.75 -6.21
CA THR A 556 14.49 17.50 -6.94
C THR A 556 15.90 17.07 -6.58
N ASN A 557 16.08 16.42 -5.43
CA ASN A 557 17.36 15.94 -4.96
C ASN A 557 17.17 14.71 -4.07
N TRP A 558 17.75 13.58 -4.49
CA TRP A 558 17.70 12.31 -3.77
C TRP A 558 18.29 12.38 -2.35
N ARG A 559 19.26 13.28 -2.10
CA ARG A 559 19.82 13.52 -0.76
C ARG A 559 18.81 14.11 0.23
N LEU A 560 17.72 14.70 -0.27
CA LEU A 560 16.65 15.27 0.55
C LEU A 560 15.48 14.31 0.76
N TYR A 561 15.47 13.17 0.07
CA TYR A 561 14.41 12.18 0.15
C TYR A 561 14.69 11.12 1.22
N GLY A 562 13.66 10.35 1.58
CA GLY A 562 13.74 9.36 2.67
C GLY A 562 14.82 8.30 2.43
N SER A 563 15.47 7.86 3.51
CA SER A 563 16.58 6.91 3.51
C SER A 563 16.21 5.58 2.84
N ALA A 564 15.13 4.92 3.30
CA ALA A 564 14.71 3.61 2.81
C ALA A 564 14.43 3.61 1.29
N PHE A 565 13.84 4.67 0.74
CA PHE A 565 13.64 4.75 -0.70
C PHE A 565 14.97 4.98 -1.43
N THR A 566 15.73 5.98 -1.01
CA THR A 566 16.91 6.43 -1.76
C THR A 566 18.03 5.39 -1.74
N GLU A 567 18.31 4.81 -0.58
CA GLU A 567 19.37 3.82 -0.39
C GLU A 567 19.08 2.52 -1.15
N LYS A 568 17.80 2.19 -1.38
CA LYS A 568 17.40 1.02 -2.20
C LYS A 568 17.90 1.12 -3.65
N TYR A 569 17.79 2.30 -4.27
CA TYR A 569 18.13 2.47 -5.69
C TYR A 569 19.59 2.88 -5.90
N PHE A 570 20.22 3.52 -4.91
CA PHE A 570 21.60 4.03 -5.05
C PHE A 570 22.65 3.34 -4.16
N GLY A 571 22.26 2.62 -3.10
CA GLY A 571 23.14 1.94 -2.15
C GLY A 571 23.59 2.77 -0.93
N PHE A 572 24.41 2.16 -0.05
CA PHE A 572 24.95 2.73 1.20
C PHE A 572 26.39 2.20 1.47
N PRO A 573 27.41 2.98 1.91
CA PRO A 573 27.57 4.45 1.98
C PRO A 573 28.55 5.02 0.91
N ALA A 574 28.68 6.35 0.93
CA ALA A 574 29.41 7.23 0.00
C ALA A 574 30.92 6.95 -0.15
N ARG A 575 31.32 6.35 -1.28
CA ARG A 575 32.65 6.61 -1.89
C ARG A 575 32.57 7.39 -3.20
N GLU A 576 31.42 7.42 -3.86
CA GLU A 576 31.25 8.06 -5.18
C GLU A 576 30.08 9.05 -5.16
N ASP A 577 30.35 10.26 -4.65
CA ASP A 577 29.38 11.34 -4.45
C ASP A 577 28.69 11.82 -5.74
N HIS A 578 29.29 11.51 -6.90
CA HIS A 578 28.82 11.86 -8.24
C HIS A 578 27.55 11.12 -8.70
N LYS A 579 27.29 9.90 -8.19
CA LYS A 579 26.14 9.09 -8.64
C LYS A 579 24.78 9.67 -8.23
N TYR A 580 24.79 10.56 -7.24
CA TYR A 580 23.60 11.26 -6.74
C TYR A 580 23.36 12.60 -7.44
N GLN A 581 24.35 13.08 -8.21
CA GLN A 581 24.20 14.25 -9.05
C GLN A 581 23.60 13.78 -10.36
N VAL A 582 22.42 14.29 -10.70
CA VAL A 582 21.88 14.05 -12.05
C VAL A 582 22.74 14.84 -13.02
N HIS A 583 23.66 14.14 -13.67
CA HIS A 583 24.44 14.71 -14.76
C HIS A 583 23.54 14.78 -16.00
N LEU A 584 22.99 15.96 -16.25
CA LEU A 584 22.37 16.27 -17.54
C LEU A 584 23.49 16.26 -18.59
N TYR A 585 23.49 15.24 -19.45
CA TYR A 585 24.23 15.28 -20.72
C TYR A 585 23.53 16.28 -21.63
N VAL A 586 23.86 17.56 -21.48
CA VAL A 586 23.66 18.52 -22.57
C VAL A 586 24.80 18.26 -23.55
N SER A 587 24.44 17.96 -24.80
CA SER A 587 25.36 17.78 -25.91
C SER A 587 26.18 19.07 -26.12
N GLY A 588 27.29 19.20 -25.39
CA GLY A 588 28.20 20.33 -25.46
C GLY A 588 28.79 20.75 -24.11
N GLY A 589 29.65 19.90 -23.53
CA GLY A 589 30.61 20.33 -22.49
C GLY A 589 30.31 19.88 -21.06
N PHE A 590 31.31 19.26 -20.45
CA PHE A 590 31.41 19.00 -19.02
C PHE A 590 31.50 20.34 -18.25
N LEU A 591 30.57 20.60 -17.33
CA LEU A 591 30.78 21.54 -16.23
C LEU A 591 30.21 20.92 -14.95
N GLY A 592 31.13 20.60 -14.03
CA GLY A 592 30.80 20.12 -12.70
C GLY A 592 30.37 21.24 -11.75
N TYR A 593 29.63 20.81 -10.73
CA TYR A 593 29.31 21.46 -9.44
C TYR A 593 28.47 22.75 -9.48
N TYR A 594 27.21 22.66 -8.99
CA TYR A 594 26.57 23.46 -7.92
C TYR A 594 25.04 23.28 -7.94
N VAL A 595 24.43 23.21 -6.75
CA VAL A 595 22.98 23.25 -6.39
C VAL A 595 22.90 24.22 -5.17
N PRO A 596 21.82 24.98 -4.83
CA PRO A 596 20.45 25.13 -5.39
C PRO A 596 19.92 26.60 -5.60
N TYR A 597 18.81 26.78 -6.34
CA TYR A 597 17.51 27.43 -5.95
C TYR A 597 16.69 28.12 -7.10
N ASN A 598 15.41 27.67 -7.24
CA ASN A 598 14.09 28.30 -7.57
C ASN A 598 13.81 29.33 -8.71
N MET A 599 12.83 28.97 -9.60
CA MET A 599 11.48 29.58 -9.88
C MET A 599 11.36 31.11 -10.18
N PHE A 600 10.63 31.70 -11.17
CA PHE A 600 9.24 31.58 -11.67
C PHE A 600 8.98 32.32 -13.03
N ILE A 601 7.96 31.83 -13.78
CA ILE A 601 6.84 32.45 -14.54
C ILE A 601 6.86 33.94 -15.00
N SER A 602 6.55 34.17 -16.29
CA SER A 602 5.61 35.15 -16.90
C SER A 602 6.03 35.38 -18.37
N SER A 603 5.22 35.39 -19.45
CA SER A 603 3.78 35.32 -19.72
C SER A 603 3.55 34.50 -21.00
#